data_AF-K1PXH2-F1
#
_entry.id   AF-K1PXH2-F1
#
_cell.length_a   1.000
_cell.length_b   1.000
_cell.length_c   1.000
_cell.angle_alpha   90.00
_cell.angle_beta   90.00
_cell.angle_gamma   90.00
#
_symmetry.space_group_name_H-M   'P 1'
#
loop_
_entity.id
_entity.type
_entity.pdbx_description
1 polymer ?
#
loop_
_entity_poly.entity_id
_entity_poly.type
_entity_poly.pdbx_seq_one_letter_code
_entity_poly.pdbx_strand_id
1 'polypeptide(L)'
;MPLFYQEDKMTSTETEESEKDVDCIVCASNEHLMHGGGVAAAISEAAGYQFDLASRDYVQKNGPIPVGRCCVTHAGKLPYKCVIHAIGPDFFWNYKTVSNLQ
;
A
#
# COMPACT_ATOMS: atom_id res chain seq x y z
N MET A 1 -10.59 32.78 0.19
CA MET A 1 -9.35 32.00 0.34
C MET A 1 -9.59 30.65 -0.32
N PRO A 2 -9.21 30.42 -1.58
CA PRO A 2 -9.41 29.12 -2.21
C PRO A 2 -8.32 28.16 -1.76
N LEU A 3 -8.74 26.99 -1.29
CA LEU A 3 -7.89 25.83 -1.07
C LEU A 3 -7.46 25.32 -2.45
N PHE A 4 -6.16 25.42 -2.75
CA PHE A 4 -5.57 24.74 -3.89
C PHE A 4 -5.43 23.26 -3.53
N TYR A 5 -6.30 22.43 -4.10
CA TYR A 5 -6.11 20.99 -4.15
C TYR A 5 -5.30 20.72 -5.41
N GLN A 6 -4.02 20.34 -5.26
CA GLN A 6 -3.18 19.98 -6.38
C GLN A 6 -3.09 18.46 -6.43
N GLU A 7 -3.71 17.86 -7.45
CA GLU A 7 -3.49 16.46 -7.77
C GLU A 7 -2.10 16.33 -8.38
N ASP A 8 -1.09 16.19 -7.52
CA ASP A 8 0.26 15.87 -7.96
C ASP A 8 0.28 14.43 -8.51
N LYS A 9 0.04 14.33 -9.82
CA LYS A 9 0.54 13.32 -10.76
C LYS A 9 0.52 11.85 -10.28
N MET A 10 -0.60 11.38 -9.74
CA MET A 10 -0.79 9.95 -9.48
C MET A 10 -1.03 9.23 -10.83
N THR A 11 -0.02 8.56 -11.35
CA THR A 11 -0.09 7.86 -12.64
C THR A 11 -0.36 6.37 -12.40
N SER A 12 -1.56 5.88 -12.70
CA SER A 12 -1.86 4.45 -12.72
C SER A 12 -1.38 3.85 -14.03
N THR A 13 -0.39 2.94 -14.00
CA THR A 13 -0.02 2.15 -15.19
C THR A 13 0.01 0.68 -14.88
N GLU A 14 -0.72 -0.08 -15.69
CA GLU A 14 -0.57 -1.53 -15.80
C GLU A 14 0.70 -1.82 -16.63
N THR A 15 1.53 -2.73 -16.13
CA THR A 15 2.61 -3.44 -16.84
C THR A 15 3.93 -2.72 -17.19
N GLU A 16 4.98 -3.57 -17.18
CA GLU A 16 6.37 -3.45 -17.64
C GLU A 16 7.31 -2.44 -16.97
N GLU A 17 8.41 -3.02 -16.45
CA GLU A 17 9.63 -2.36 -15.99
C GLU A 17 10.10 -1.31 -16.99
N SER A 18 9.73 -0.06 -16.75
CA SER A 18 10.50 1.08 -17.21
C SER A 18 10.62 2.00 -16.01
N GLU A 19 11.86 2.27 -15.60
CA GLU A 19 12.22 3.20 -14.52
C GLU A 19 11.53 4.55 -14.77
N LYS A 20 10.34 4.73 -14.21
CA LYS A 20 9.73 6.05 -14.12
C LYS A 20 10.37 6.76 -12.95
N ASP A 21 10.75 8.01 -13.16
CA ASP A 21 11.26 8.93 -12.15
C ASP A 21 10.15 9.27 -11.15
N VAL A 22 9.84 8.31 -10.28
CA VAL A 22 8.86 8.43 -9.20
C VAL A 22 9.59 8.23 -7.88
N ASP A 23 9.34 9.14 -6.94
CA ASP A 23 10.03 9.10 -5.65
C ASP A 23 9.56 7.94 -4.78
N CYS A 24 8.28 7.59 -4.85
CA CYS A 24 7.68 6.56 -4.02
C CYS A 24 6.58 5.79 -4.76
N ILE A 25 6.35 4.55 -4.33
CA ILE A 25 5.25 3.70 -4.79
C ILE A 25 4.19 3.53 -3.70
N VAL A 26 2.95 3.27 -4.08
CA VAL A 26 1.84 2.99 -3.15
C VAL A 26 1.53 1.49 -3.15
N CYS A 27 1.41 0.91 -1.95
CA CYS A 27 1.00 -0.48 -1.76
C CYS A 27 -0.31 -0.52 -0.98
N ALA A 28 -1.31 -1.25 -1.50
CA ALA A 28 -2.49 -1.63 -0.72
C ALA A 28 -2.05 -2.67 0.33
N SER A 29 -2.13 -2.30 1.61
CA SER A 29 -1.64 -3.11 2.72
C SER A 29 -2.73 -3.36 3.76
N ASN A 30 -2.53 -4.38 4.60
CA ASN A 30 -3.34 -4.59 5.81
C ASN A 30 -2.79 -3.77 6.99
N GLU A 31 -3.60 -3.64 8.05
CA GLU A 31 -3.29 -2.84 9.26
C GLU A 31 -1.99 -3.24 9.96
N HIS A 32 -1.50 -4.46 9.71
CA HIS A 32 -0.30 -5.03 10.31
C HIS A 32 0.93 -5.00 9.39
N LEU A 33 0.82 -4.42 8.19
CA LEU A 33 1.87 -4.41 7.16
C LEU A 33 2.46 -5.80 6.88
N MET A 34 1.64 -6.85 6.96
CA MET A 34 2.06 -8.21 6.66
C MET A 34 1.91 -8.48 5.16
N HIS A 35 3.04 -8.58 4.46
CA HIS A 35 3.11 -8.74 3.00
C HIS A 35 2.91 -10.20 2.55
N GLY A 36 1.80 -10.82 2.95
CA GLY A 36 1.57 -12.26 2.79
C GLY A 36 1.04 -12.73 1.43
N GLY A 37 0.75 -11.83 0.48
CA GLY A 37 0.23 -12.20 -0.84
C GLY A 37 0.03 -11.04 -1.81
N GLY A 38 -0.28 -11.37 -3.08
CA GLY A 38 -0.60 -10.40 -4.12
C GLY A 38 0.54 -9.41 -4.43
N VAL A 39 0.19 -8.16 -4.73
CA VAL A 39 1.15 -7.08 -5.03
C VAL A 39 2.09 -6.81 -3.85
N ALA A 40 1.60 -6.92 -2.61
CA ALA A 40 2.43 -6.71 -1.42
C ALA A 40 3.56 -7.76 -1.30
N ALA A 41 3.28 -9.03 -1.62
CA ALA A 41 4.30 -10.07 -1.64
C ALA A 41 5.33 -9.83 -2.75
N ALA A 42 4.90 -9.43 -3.95
CA ALA A 42 5.82 -9.12 -5.05
C ALA A 42 6.74 -7.92 -4.72
N ILE A 43 6.19 -6.87 -4.07
CA ILE A 43 6.96 -5.74 -3.57
C ILE A 43 7.95 -6.20 -2.50
N SER A 44 7.53 -7.03 -1.54
CA SER A 44 8.40 -7.57 -0.49
C SER A 44 9.55 -8.40 -1.07
N GLU A 45 9.27 -9.26 -2.04
CA GLU A 45 10.30 -10.07 -2.73
C GLU A 45 11.33 -9.19 -3.45
N ALA A 46 10.87 -8.17 -4.17
CA ALA A 46 11.76 -7.24 -4.89
C ALA A 46 12.51 -6.27 -3.94
N ALA A 47 11.87 -5.77 -2.89
CA ALA A 47 12.45 -4.85 -1.92
C ALA A 47 13.39 -5.55 -0.93
N GLY A 48 13.19 -6.85 -0.70
CA GLY A 48 13.97 -7.69 0.19
C GLY A 48 13.77 -7.41 1.69
N TYR A 49 14.44 -8.21 2.51
CA TYR A 49 14.24 -8.30 3.96
C TYR A 49 14.26 -6.97 4.75
N GLN A 50 15.02 -5.97 4.28
CA GLN A 50 15.06 -4.65 4.95
C GLN A 50 13.71 -3.93 4.90
N PHE A 51 12.93 -4.13 3.84
CA PHE A 51 11.59 -3.57 3.72
C PHE A 51 10.60 -4.22 4.71
N ASP A 52 10.65 -5.55 4.85
CA ASP A 52 9.82 -6.27 5.81
C ASP A 52 10.17 -5.90 7.25
N LEU A 53 11.47 -5.72 7.53
CA LEU A 53 11.93 -5.22 8.83
C LEU A 53 11.42 -3.82 9.11
N ALA A 54 11.52 -2.90 8.17
CA ALA A 54 11.02 -1.53 8.33
C ALA A 54 9.50 -1.52 8.62
N SER A 55 8.75 -2.37 7.91
CA SER A 55 7.31 -2.55 8.12
C SER A 55 7.01 -3.08 9.53
N ARG A 56 7.72 -4.12 9.97
CA ARG A 56 7.56 -4.69 11.32
C ARG A 56 7.93 -3.71 12.42
N ASP A 57 9.06 -3.03 12.27
CA ASP A 57 9.52 -2.00 13.21
C ASP A 57 8.51 -0.86 13.34
N TYR A 58 7.92 -0.44 12.21
CA TYR A 58 6.89 0.59 12.21
C TYR A 58 5.69 0.16 13.06
N VAL A 59 5.15 -1.04 12.84
CA VAL A 59 3.99 -1.56 13.59
C VAL A 59 4.34 -1.81 15.05
N GLN A 60 5.55 -2.28 15.36
CA GLN A 60 5.99 -2.48 16.75
C GLN A 60 6.09 -1.16 17.53
N LYS A 61 6.49 -0.07 16.86
CA LYS A 61 6.64 1.26 17.48
C LYS A 61 5.31 2.02 17.57
N ASN A 62 4.47 1.93 16.55
CA ASN A 62 3.27 2.78 16.42
C ASN A 62 1.94 2.03 16.65
N GLY A 63 1.99 0.70 16.72
CA GLY A 63 0.81 -0.15 16.68
C GLY A 63 0.26 -0.36 15.26
N PRO A 64 -0.85 -1.12 15.13
CA PRO A 64 -1.54 -1.31 13.86
C PRO A 64 -2.05 0.01 13.26
N ILE A 65 -2.07 0.10 11.94
CA ILE A 65 -2.52 1.29 11.22
C ILE A 65 -4.03 1.17 10.96
N PRO A 66 -4.86 2.12 11.42
CA PRO A 66 -6.30 2.05 11.20
C PRO A 66 -6.69 2.12 9.72
N VAL A 67 -7.77 1.44 9.34
CA VAL A 67 -8.44 1.63 8.04
C VAL A 67 -8.64 3.12 7.72
N GLY A 68 -8.38 3.48 6.46
CA GLY A 68 -8.46 4.87 5.97
C GLY A 68 -7.23 5.72 6.28
N ARG A 69 -6.18 5.13 6.86
CA ARG A 69 -4.89 5.78 7.08
C ARG A 69 -3.81 5.18 6.19
N CYS A 70 -2.67 5.86 6.17
CA CYS A 70 -1.46 5.37 5.51
C CYS A 70 -0.24 5.54 6.40
N CYS A 71 0.82 4.80 6.08
CA CYS A 71 2.14 5.02 6.64
C CYS A 71 3.21 4.97 5.55
N VAL A 72 4.42 5.39 5.89
CA VAL A 72 5.56 5.41 4.96
C VAL A 72 6.71 4.60 5.55
N THR A 73 7.30 3.73 4.72
CA THR A 73 8.51 2.96 5.06
C THR A 73 9.57 3.13 3.98
N HIS A 74 10.81 2.73 4.28
CA HIS A 74 11.90 2.71 3.29
C HIS A 74 11.66 1.59 2.28
N ALA A 75 11.92 1.82 0.99
CA ALA A 75 11.61 0.88 -0.09
C ALA A 75 12.57 -0.33 -0.22
N GLY A 76 13.34 -0.64 0.82
CA GLY A 76 14.38 -1.67 0.77
C GLY A 76 15.37 -1.48 -0.38
N LYS A 77 15.47 -2.50 -1.26
CA LYS A 77 16.33 -2.53 -2.45
C LYS A 77 15.71 -1.91 -3.70
N LEU A 78 14.44 -1.51 -3.65
CA LEU A 78 13.78 -0.92 -4.81
C LEU A 78 14.45 0.42 -5.17
N PRO A 79 14.42 0.84 -6.45
CA PRO A 79 14.95 2.13 -6.89
C PRO A 79 14.03 3.31 -6.50
N TYR A 80 13.31 3.21 -5.38
CA TYR A 80 12.40 4.22 -4.86
C TYR A 80 12.89 4.72 -3.50
N LYS A 81 12.59 5.97 -3.17
CA LYS A 81 12.94 6.55 -1.86
C LYS A 81 12.05 5.95 -0.76
N CYS A 82 10.78 5.70 -1.05
CA CYS A 82 9.84 5.20 -0.06
C CYS A 82 8.69 4.36 -0.64
N VAL A 83 8.02 3.63 0.26
CA VAL A 83 6.75 2.96 -0.02
C VAL A 83 5.68 3.54 0.89
N ILE A 84 4.56 3.95 0.30
CA ILE A 84 3.38 4.42 1.01
C ILE A 84 2.42 3.23 1.15
N HIS A 85 2.14 2.80 2.37
CA HIS A 85 1.19 1.74 2.65
C HIS A 85 -0.18 2.37 2.91
N ALA A 86 -1.14 2.11 2.03
CA ALA A 86 -2.51 2.58 2.18
C ALA A 86 -3.41 1.45 2.69
N ILE A 87 -4.12 1.71 3.80
CA ILE A 87 -5.01 0.72 4.42
C ILE A 87 -6.45 1.00 3.96
N GLY A 88 -6.91 0.19 3.00
CA GLY A 88 -8.29 0.25 2.51
C GLY A 88 -9.27 -0.48 3.44
N PRO A 89 -10.57 -0.17 3.38
CA PRO A 89 -11.60 -0.94 4.05
C PRO A 89 -11.81 -2.31 3.39
N ASP A 90 -12.10 -3.32 4.21
CA ASP A 90 -12.54 -4.62 3.72
C ASP A 90 -13.99 -4.55 3.23
N PHE A 91 -14.20 -4.61 1.91
CA PHE A 91 -15.52 -4.70 1.33
C PHE A 91 -15.97 -6.16 1.21
N PHE A 92 -16.66 -6.66 2.24
CA PHE A 92 -17.39 -7.93 2.12
C PHE A 92 -18.69 -7.73 1.35
N TRP A 93 -18.73 -8.16 0.08
CA TRP A 93 -19.99 -8.22 -0.67
C TRP A 93 -20.81 -9.43 -0.21
N ASN A 94 -21.88 -9.18 0.55
CA ASN A 94 -22.70 -10.24 1.13
C ASN A 94 -23.68 -10.81 0.09
N TYR A 95 -23.28 -11.88 -0.60
CA TYR A 95 -24.11 -12.54 -1.62
C TYR A 95 -25.44 -13.11 -1.07
N LYS A 96 -25.60 -13.24 0.25
CA LYS A 96 -26.84 -13.75 0.88
C LYS A 96 -27.98 -12.74 0.88
N THR A 97 -27.73 -11.45 0.64
CA THR A 97 -28.79 -10.43 0.65
C THR A 97 -29.47 -10.30 -0.71
N VAL A 98 -28.82 -10.70 -1.81
CA VAL A 98 -29.39 -10.61 -3.16
C VAL A 98 -30.23 -11.82 -3.56
N SER A 99 -30.10 -12.96 -2.87
CA SER A 99 -30.86 -14.19 -3.17
C SER A 99 -32.26 -14.24 -2.55
N ASN A 100 -32.62 -13.29 -1.68
CA ASN A 100 -33.96 -13.20 -1.06
C ASN A 100 -34.86 -12.14 -1.73
N LEU A 101 -34.54 -11.74 -2.97
CA LEU A 101 -35.36 -10.84 -3.80
C LEU A 101 -35.99 -11.58 -5.00
N GLN A 102 -36.19 -12.90 -4.89
CA GLN A 102 -37.03 -13.68 -5.81
C GLN A 102 -38.31 -14.11 -5.08
#